data_AF-A0A925E0U0-F1
#
_entry.id   AF-A0A925E0U0-F1
#
_cell.length_a   1.000
_cell.length_b   1.000
_cell.length_c   1.000
_cell.angle_alpha   90.00
_cell.angle_beta   90.00
_cell.angle_gamma   90.00
#
_symmetry.space_group_name_H-M   'P 1'
#
loop_
_entity.id
_entity.type
_entity.pdbx_description
1 polymer ?
#
loop_
_entity_poly.entity_id
_entity_poly.type
_entity_poly.pdbx_seq_one_letter_code
_entity_poly.pdbx_strand_id
1 'polypeptide(L)'
;KQSWIWGLVSGIAYFYIVYLIWFGEVAQLAKNAGPAVAKANKTLAWFVLVGWAIYPIGYIAGTEGGLFGVRIWTGLSLDVVYNIGDAINKIGFGLVIYALAQTDRPKENA
;
A
#
# COMPACT_ATOMS: atom_id res chain seq x y z
N LYS A 1 -2.51 -28.19 -1.72
CA LYS A 1 -2.98 -27.86 -0.35
C LYS A 1 -1.88 -27.17 0.49
N GLN A 2 -1.34 -26.04 0.05
CA GLN A 2 -0.33 -25.26 0.81
C GLN A 2 -0.50 -23.73 0.68
N SER A 3 -1.61 -23.24 0.10
CA SER A 3 -1.80 -21.82 -0.24
C SER A 3 -1.73 -20.88 0.97
N TRP A 4 -2.05 -21.37 2.17
CA TRP A 4 -1.97 -20.59 3.41
C TRP A 4 -0.53 -20.34 3.88
N ILE A 5 0.42 -21.23 3.58
CA ILE A 5 1.85 -21.05 3.90
C ILE A 5 2.39 -19.87 3.09
N TRP A 6 2.09 -19.86 1.79
CA TRP A 6 2.47 -18.76 0.90
C TRP A 6 1.75 -17.46 1.26
N GLY A 7 0.49 -17.53 1.69
CA GLY A 7 -0.24 -16.38 2.24
C GLY A 7 0.42 -15.80 3.49
N LEU A 8 0.88 -16.66 4.42
CA LEU A 8 1.59 -16.24 5.63
C LEU A 8 2.94 -15.59 5.31
N VAL A 9 3.75 -16.22 4.46
CA VAL A 9 5.06 -15.69 4.04
C VAL A 9 4.89 -14.33 3.35
N SER A 10 3.91 -14.22 2.44
CA SER A 10 3.56 -12.95 1.79
C SER A 10 3.11 -11.89 2.79
N GLY A 11 2.27 -12.27 3.77
CA GLY A 11 1.83 -11.38 4.84
C GLY A 11 2.99 -10.85 5.69
N ILE A 12 3.92 -11.71 6.09
CA ILE A 12 5.12 -11.28 6.85
C ILE A 12 5.94 -10.29 6.03
N ALA A 13 6.20 -10.59 4.75
CA ALA A 13 6.93 -9.67 3.88
C ALA A 13 6.22 -8.32 3.73
N TYR A 14 4.90 -8.34 3.58
CA TYR A 14 4.08 -7.13 3.48
C TYR A 14 4.19 -6.24 4.73
N PHE A 15 4.02 -6.81 5.92
CA PHE A 15 4.17 -6.05 7.17
C PHE A 15 5.63 -5.62 7.42
N TYR A 16 6.60 -6.37 6.93
CA TYR A 16 8.00 -5.96 6.96
C TYR A 16 8.26 -4.71 6.11
N ILE A 17 7.66 -4.60 4.92
CA ILE A 17 7.72 -3.38 4.09
C ILE A 17 7.09 -2.19 4.84
N VAL A 18 5.91 -2.37 5.44
CA VAL A 18 5.26 -1.32 6.25
C VAL A 18 6.17 -0.88 7.41
N TYR A 19 6.80 -1.84 8.08
CA TYR A 19 7.78 -1.57 9.14
C TYR A 19 8.97 -0.73 8.63
N LEU A 20 9.54 -1.07 7.47
CA LEU A 20 10.64 -0.32 6.88
C LEU A 20 10.26 1.15 6.62
N ILE A 21 9.04 1.40 6.16
CA ILE A 21 8.54 2.75 5.84
C ILE A 21 8.33 3.60 7.09
N TRP A 22 7.81 3.04 8.18
CA TRP A 22 7.52 3.80 9.40
C TRP A 22 8.66 3.87 10.41
N PHE A 23 9.44 2.79 10.52
CA PHE A 23 10.41 2.62 11.60
C PHE A 23 11.81 2.23 11.12
N GLY A 24 11.93 1.63 9.94
CA GLY A 24 13.21 1.18 9.40
C GLY A 24 13.97 2.23 8.60
N GLU A 25 14.76 1.75 7.66
CA GLU A 25 15.68 2.56 6.86
C GLU A 25 14.98 3.66 6.05
N VAL A 26 13.82 3.36 5.45
CA VAL A 26 13.05 4.35 4.68
C VAL A 26 12.56 5.49 5.58
N ALA A 27 12.16 5.19 6.81
CA ALA A 27 11.76 6.21 7.78
C ALA A 27 12.93 7.13 8.16
N GLN A 28 14.14 6.58 8.28
CA GLN A 28 15.35 7.35 8.58
C GLN A 28 15.75 8.25 7.41
N LEU A 29 15.77 7.70 6.19
CA LEU A 29 16.04 8.45 4.97
C LEU A 29 15.05 9.61 4.78
N ALA A 30 13.75 9.35 5.00
CA ALA A 30 12.73 10.39 4.88
C ALA A 30 12.89 11.51 5.92
N LYS A 31 13.30 11.20 7.16
CA LYS A 31 13.61 12.20 8.18
C LYS A 31 14.82 13.05 7.80
N ASN A 32 15.86 12.42 7.26
CA ASN A 32 17.08 13.11 6.86
C ASN A 32 16.88 14.01 5.63
N ALA A 33 15.97 13.63 4.72
CA ALA A 33 15.62 14.42 3.54
C ALA A 33 14.82 15.69 3.87
N GLY A 34 14.10 15.71 4.99
CA GLY A 34 13.44 16.90 5.53
C GLY A 34 11.97 16.73 5.87
N PRO A 35 11.34 17.76 6.48
CA PRO A 35 9.98 17.64 7.03
C PRO A 35 8.90 17.34 5.98
N ALA A 36 9.02 17.87 4.76
CA ALA A 36 8.09 17.62 3.66
C ALA A 36 8.13 16.16 3.22
N VAL A 37 9.33 15.62 2.98
CA VAL A 37 9.56 14.23 2.61
C VAL A 37 9.12 13.29 3.74
N ALA A 38 9.44 13.60 5.00
CA ALA A 38 9.00 12.83 6.15
C ALA A 38 7.47 12.76 6.27
N LYS A 39 6.77 13.86 5.96
CA LYS A 39 5.30 13.89 5.94
C LYS A 39 4.74 13.04 4.80
N ALA A 40 5.27 13.20 3.59
CA ALA A 40 4.85 12.39 2.44
C ALA A 40 5.07 10.89 2.71
N ASN A 41 6.23 10.51 3.26
CA ASN A 41 6.54 9.13 3.62
C ASN A 41 5.50 8.53 4.60
N LYS A 42 5.06 9.29 5.61
CA LYS A 42 3.99 8.84 6.52
C LYS A 42 2.66 8.61 5.80
N THR A 43 2.32 9.46 4.83
CA THR A 43 1.11 9.29 4.00
C THR A 43 1.23 8.06 3.11
N LEU A 44 2.37 7.87 2.43
CA LEU A 44 2.62 6.72 1.57
C LEU A 44 2.61 5.41 2.35
N ALA A 45 3.08 5.41 3.60
CA ALA A 45 2.99 4.26 4.49
C ALA A 45 1.54 3.78 4.69
N TRP A 46 0.57 4.71 4.76
CA TRP A 46 -0.86 4.37 4.84
C TRP A 46 -1.40 3.82 3.51
N PHE A 47 -0.91 4.30 2.37
CA PHE A 47 -1.23 3.66 1.08
C PHE A 47 -0.72 2.22 1.05
N VAL A 48 0.51 1.99 1.53
CA VAL A 48 1.04 0.63 1.61
C VAL A 48 0.22 -0.18 2.59
N LEU A 49 -0.03 0.25 3.83
CA LEU A 49 -0.76 -0.57 4.83
C LEU A 49 -2.25 -0.79 4.52
N VAL A 50 -2.97 0.24 4.10
CA VAL A 50 -4.44 0.17 3.93
C VAL A 50 -4.80 0.01 2.46
N GLY A 51 -4.16 0.76 1.58
CA GLY A 51 -4.40 0.67 0.14
C GLY A 51 -4.01 -0.70 -0.41
N TRP A 52 -2.87 -1.26 -0.03
CA TRP A 52 -2.47 -2.58 -0.54
C TRP A 52 -3.23 -3.73 0.11
N ALA A 53 -3.84 -3.54 1.29
CA ALA A 53 -4.66 -4.56 1.94
C ALA A 53 -5.87 -4.98 1.08
N ILE A 54 -6.29 -4.13 0.12
CA ILE A 54 -7.34 -4.45 -0.86
C ILE A 54 -7.01 -5.72 -1.66
N TYR A 55 -5.75 -5.95 -2.03
CA TYR A 55 -5.34 -7.10 -2.83
C TYR A 55 -5.48 -8.45 -2.09
N PRO A 56 -4.88 -8.68 -0.91
CA PRO A 56 -5.05 -9.93 -0.19
C PRO A 56 -6.49 -10.13 0.30
N ILE A 57 -7.21 -9.06 0.69
CA ILE A 57 -8.63 -9.16 1.06
C ILE A 57 -9.45 -9.59 -0.16
N GLY A 58 -9.25 -8.97 -1.33
CA GLY A 58 -9.93 -9.34 -2.58
C GLY A 58 -9.64 -10.78 -2.99
N TYR A 59 -8.39 -11.23 -2.88
CA TYR A 59 -7.98 -12.60 -3.17
C TYR A 59 -8.68 -13.63 -2.25
N ILE A 60 -8.68 -13.36 -0.94
CA ILE A 60 -9.36 -14.18 0.07
C ILE A 60 -10.88 -14.17 -0.16
N ALA A 61 -11.44 -13.02 -0.53
CA ALA A 61 -12.86 -12.82 -0.77
C ALA A 61 -13.41 -13.57 -1.99
N GLY A 62 -12.66 -13.55 -3.10
CA GLY A 62 -13.14 -13.95 -4.42
C GLY A 62 -12.81 -15.39 -4.84
N THR A 63 -11.88 -16.06 -4.16
CA THR A 63 -11.46 -17.43 -4.50
C THR A 63 -12.33 -18.50 -3.84
N GLU A 64 -12.52 -19.65 -4.52
CA GLU A 64 -13.36 -20.78 -4.06
C GLU A 64 -12.92 -21.43 -2.75
N GLY A 65 -11.72 -21.12 -2.25
CA GLY A 65 -11.18 -21.65 -0.99
C GLY A 65 -11.01 -20.63 0.14
N GLY A 66 -11.24 -19.33 -0.11
CA GLY A 66 -11.11 -18.21 0.83
C GLY A 66 -10.03 -18.29 1.93
N LEU A 67 -10.21 -17.52 3.01
CA LEU A 67 -9.45 -17.70 4.25
C LEU A 67 -10.17 -18.79 5.05
N PHE A 68 -9.57 -19.97 5.13
CA PHE A 68 -10.15 -21.16 5.79
C PHE A 68 -11.42 -21.76 5.14
N GLY A 69 -11.61 -21.61 3.82
CA GLY A 69 -12.75 -22.22 3.11
C GLY A 69 -14.01 -21.37 3.05
N VAL A 70 -13.98 -20.14 3.58
CA VAL A 70 -15.15 -19.26 3.65
C VAL A 70 -15.15 -18.27 2.47
N ARG A 71 -16.15 -18.38 1.58
CA ARG A 71 -16.45 -17.35 0.57
C ARG A 71 -17.15 -16.18 1.25
N ILE A 72 -16.49 -15.02 1.30
CA ILE A 72 -17.04 -13.81 1.93
C ILE A 72 -17.82 -12.95 0.91
N TRP A 73 -17.44 -12.99 -0.38
CA TRP A 73 -18.07 -12.17 -1.41
C TRP A 73 -18.59 -13.04 -2.55
N THR A 74 -19.90 -13.32 -2.52
CA THR A 74 -20.61 -13.97 -3.63
C THR A 74 -21.17 -12.91 -4.56
N GLY A 75 -20.61 -12.77 -5.77
CA GLY A 75 -21.16 -11.93 -6.83
C GLY A 75 -20.44 -10.60 -7.11
N LEU A 76 -19.42 -10.23 -6.33
CA LEU A 76 -18.56 -9.08 -6.65
C LEU A 76 -17.39 -9.54 -7.53
N SER A 77 -17.21 -8.95 -8.71
CA SER A 77 -16.10 -9.28 -9.60
C SER A 77 -14.76 -8.85 -8.99
N LEU A 78 -13.82 -9.79 -8.91
CA LEU A 78 -12.44 -9.55 -8.47
C LEU A 78 -11.79 -8.41 -9.28
N ASP A 79 -12.12 -8.33 -10.57
CA ASP A 79 -11.59 -7.31 -11.48
C ASP A 79 -12.01 -5.90 -11.04
N VAL A 80 -13.23 -5.73 -10.55
CA VAL A 80 -13.71 -4.42 -10.06
C VAL A 80 -12.96 -4.03 -8.79
N VAL A 81 -12.78 -4.97 -7.85
CA VAL A 81 -12.03 -4.73 -6.60
C VAL A 81 -10.60 -4.33 -6.90
N TYR A 82 -9.93 -5.04 -7.81
CA TYR A 82 -8.54 -4.77 -8.15
C TYR A 82 -8.38 -3.50 -8.98
N ASN A 83 -9.31 -3.16 -9.86
CA ASN A 83 -9.28 -1.88 -10.57
C ASN A 83 -9.44 -0.69 -9.61
N ILE A 84 -10.32 -0.80 -8.62
CA ILE A 84 -10.46 0.22 -7.56
C ILE A 84 -9.18 0.30 -6.74
N GLY A 85 -8.63 -0.86 -6.33
CA GLY A 85 -7.35 -0.94 -5.62
C GLY A 85 -6.22 -0.27 -6.40
N ASP A 86 -6.14 -0.52 -7.71
CA ASP A 86 -5.15 0.08 -8.60
C ASP A 86 -5.36 1.59 -8.76
N ALA A 87 -6.59 2.07 -8.88
CA ALA A 87 -6.86 3.50 -8.94
C ALA A 87 -6.36 4.21 -7.66
N ILE A 88 -6.64 3.64 -6.49
CA ILE A 88 -6.17 4.18 -5.21
C ILE A 88 -4.63 4.13 -5.15
N ASN A 89 -4.03 2.97 -5.40
CA ASN A 89 -2.60 2.74 -5.15
C ASN A 89 -1.67 3.25 -6.26
N LYS A 90 -2.17 3.51 -7.46
CA LYS A 90 -1.37 4.07 -8.56
C LYS A 90 -1.62 5.57 -8.71
N ILE A 91 -2.88 5.98 -8.85
CA ILE A 91 -3.22 7.40 -9.06
C ILE A 91 -3.08 8.15 -7.73
N GLY A 92 -3.71 7.68 -6.66
CA GLY A 92 -3.64 8.33 -5.35
C GLY A 92 -2.21 8.42 -4.81
N PHE A 93 -1.45 7.33 -4.91
CA PHE A 93 -0.03 7.32 -4.55
C PHE A 93 0.78 8.32 -5.38
N GLY A 94 0.58 8.34 -6.70
CA GLY A 94 1.25 9.28 -7.61
C GLY A 94 0.94 10.74 -7.28
N LEU A 95 -0.31 11.05 -6.90
CA LEU A 95 -0.71 12.39 -6.48
C LEU A 95 0.00 12.86 -5.20
N VAL A 96 0.28 11.96 -4.25
CA VAL A 96 1.05 12.30 -3.04
C VAL A 96 2.49 12.65 -3.40
N ILE A 97 3.12 11.88 -4.29
CA ILE A 97 4.49 12.17 -4.78
C ILE A 97 4.53 13.48 -5.58
N TYR A 98 3.55 13.70 -6.45
CA TYR A 98 3.45 14.94 -7.23
C TYR A 98 3.29 16.16 -6.31
N ALA A 99 2.41 16.07 -5.30
CA ALA A 99 2.22 17.12 -4.32
C ALA A 99 3.51 17.40 -3.54
N LEU A 100 4.26 16.36 -3.14
CA LEU A 100 5.58 16.53 -2.51
C LEU A 100 6.54 17.28 -3.43
N ALA A 101 6.71 16.80 -4.66
CA ALA A 101 7.62 17.40 -5.63
C ALA A 101 7.29 18.87 -5.89
N GLN A 102 6.00 19.21 -5.92
CA GLN A 102 5.52 20.58 -6.06
C GLN A 102 5.87 21.47 -4.86
N THR A 103 5.78 20.94 -3.65
CA THR A 103 6.09 21.68 -2.41
C THR A 103 7.58 21.82 -2.15
N ASP A 104 8.39 20.89 -2.65
CA ASP A 104 9.84 20.84 -2.45
C ASP A 104 10.61 21.58 -3.57
N ARG A 105 9.88 22.24 -4.49
CA ARG A 105 10.51 23.07 -5.52
C ARG A 105 11.17 24.29 -4.88
N PRO A 106 12.43 24.61 -5.24
CA PRO A 106 13.04 25.89 -4.90
C PRO A 106 12.11 27.00 -5.41
N LYS A 107 11.79 27.96 -4.55
CA LYS A 107 11.12 29.18 -5.03
C LYS A 107 12.12 29.90 -5.93
N GLU A 108 11.84 29.91 -7.23
CA GLU A 108 12.52 30.81 -8.15
C GLU A 108 12.33 32.23 -7.60
N ASN A 109 13.44 32.92 -7.35
CA ASN A 109 13.44 34.24 -6.73
C ASN A 109 12.61 35.20 -7.59
N ALA A 110 11.39 35.49 -7.16
CA ALA A 110 10.58 36.59 -7.65
C ALA A 110 10.98 37.89 -6.94
#